data_AF-A0A0E2E601-F1
#
_entry.id   AF-A0A0E2E601-F1
#
_cell.length_a   1.000
_cell.length_b   1.000
_cell.length_c   1.000
_cell.angle_alpha   90.00
_cell.angle_beta   90.00
_cell.angle_gamma   90.00
#
_symmetry.space_group_name_H-M   'P 1'
#
loop_
_entity.id
_entity.type
_entity.pdbx_description
1 polymer ?
#
loop_
_entity_poly.entity_id
_entity_poly.type
_entity_poly.pdbx_seq_one_letter_code
_entity_poly.pdbx_strand_id
1 'polypeptide(L)'
;MTKKIKTRFYVFNLLILTAAISLLFSCSSLPTDETVPANLTPIELNQRAQAELDNGSLRNALEYYKIVIKRYGTDASTRTAAEYEIAHIYISQKKWLEADDMLKAIIDRYEMAGGAGLAPKYLVLARKDYKRTQEYIQKHNLRKTKAKSEEQV
;
A
#
# COMPACT_ATOMS: atom_id res chain seq x y z
N MET A 1 -40.41 -44.45 2.03
CA MET A 1 -40.76 -43.14 1.42
C MET A 1 -39.90 -42.00 2.02
N THR A 2 -38.57 -42.12 2.04
CA THR A 2 -37.65 -41.25 2.84
C THR A 2 -36.49 -40.64 2.05
N LYS A 3 -36.25 -41.06 0.80
CA LYS A 3 -35.14 -40.53 -0.03
C LYS A 3 -35.33 -39.06 -0.42
N LYS A 4 -36.56 -38.60 -0.69
CA LYS A 4 -36.86 -37.23 -1.16
C LYS A 4 -36.48 -36.13 -0.15
N ILE A 5 -36.48 -36.42 1.15
CA ILE A 5 -36.20 -35.43 2.22
C ILE A 5 -34.69 -35.17 2.34
N LYS A 6 -33.86 -36.22 2.28
CA LYS A 6 -32.40 -36.07 2.32
C LYS A 6 -31.87 -35.36 1.07
N THR A 7 -32.41 -35.66 -0.11
CA THR A 7 -32.01 -34.99 -1.36
C THR A 7 -32.30 -33.48 -1.34
N ARG A 8 -33.44 -33.05 -0.77
CA ARG A 8 -33.75 -31.61 -0.58
C ARG A 8 -32.77 -30.92 0.36
N PHE A 9 -32.32 -31.60 1.41
CA PHE A 9 -31.35 -31.06 2.37
C PHE A 9 -29.94 -30.91 1.78
N TYR A 10 -29.50 -31.89 0.96
CA TYR A 10 -28.22 -31.80 0.24
C TYR A 10 -28.22 -30.72 -0.84
N VAL A 11 -29.32 -30.55 -1.58
CA VAL A 11 -29.46 -29.48 -2.59
C VAL A 11 -29.45 -28.09 -1.94
N PHE A 12 -30.10 -27.94 -0.78
CA PHE A 12 -30.09 -26.67 -0.04
C PHE A 12 -28.70 -26.32 0.53
N ASN A 13 -27.99 -27.28 1.11
CA ASN A 13 -26.61 -27.07 1.57
C ASN A 13 -25.62 -26.82 0.41
N LEU A 14 -25.80 -27.49 -0.73
CA LEU A 14 -25.02 -27.23 -1.95
C LEU A 14 -25.26 -25.82 -2.50
N LEU A 15 -26.50 -25.33 -2.47
CA LEU A 15 -26.86 -23.96 -2.87
C LEU A 15 -26.25 -22.88 -1.95
N ILE A 16 -26.17 -23.13 -0.64
CA ILE A 16 -25.52 -22.22 0.31
C ILE A 16 -24.00 -22.19 0.07
N LEU A 17 -23.40 -23.36 -0.19
CA LEU A 17 -21.96 -23.45 -0.46
C LEU A 17 -21.58 -22.77 -1.78
N THR A 18 -22.40 -22.89 -2.84
CA THR A 18 -22.16 -22.18 -4.11
C THR A 18 -22.35 -20.67 -3.96
N ALA A 19 -23.35 -20.22 -3.20
CA ALA A 19 -23.52 -18.79 -2.90
C ALA A 19 -22.33 -18.20 -2.12
N ALA A 20 -21.75 -18.95 -1.18
CA ALA A 20 -20.57 -18.53 -0.43
C ALA A 20 -19.30 -18.42 -1.29
N ILE A 21 -19.13 -19.28 -2.30
CA ILE A 21 -17.99 -19.24 -3.24
C ILE A 21 -18.10 -18.03 -4.18
N SER A 22 -19.31 -17.61 -4.55
CA SER A 22 -19.54 -16.44 -5.42
C SER A 22 -19.09 -15.12 -4.79
N LEU A 23 -19.03 -15.03 -3.46
CA LEU A 23 -18.55 -13.83 -2.74
C LEU A 23 -17.02 -13.65 -2.81
N LEU A 24 -16.28 -14.68 -3.24
CA LEU A 24 -14.81 -14.63 -3.33
C LEU A 24 -14.30 -13.99 -4.64
N PHE A 25 -15.19 -13.62 -5.56
CA PHE A 25 -14.84 -13.05 -6.87
C PHE A 25 -15.11 -11.54 -7.00
N SER A 26 -15.01 -10.78 -5.91
CA SER A 26 -15.00 -9.31 -6.01
C SER A 26 -13.64 -8.84 -6.56
N CYS A 27 -13.52 -8.84 -7.89
CA CYS A 27 -12.33 -8.38 -8.60
C CYS A 27 -12.42 -6.86 -8.75
N SER A 28 -11.83 -6.10 -7.82
CA SER A 28 -11.56 -4.69 -8.08
C SER A 28 -10.34 -4.59 -8.98
N SER A 29 -10.47 -3.93 -10.13
CA SER A 29 -9.34 -3.61 -10.99
C SER A 29 -8.44 -2.59 -10.28
N LEU A 30 -7.12 -2.72 -10.46
CA LEU A 30 -6.18 -1.74 -9.93
C LEU A 30 -6.43 -0.38 -10.62
N PRO A 31 -6.46 0.73 -9.87
CA PRO A 31 -6.56 2.05 -10.48
C PRO A 31 -5.29 2.30 -11.30
N THR A 32 -5.47 2.89 -12.47
CA THR A 32 -4.39 3.29 -13.38
C THR A 32 -4.57 4.75 -13.74
N ASP A 33 -3.51 5.37 -14.26
CA ASP A 33 -3.59 6.76 -14.71
C ASP A 33 -4.66 7.00 -15.78
N GLU A 34 -5.01 5.98 -16.56
CA GLU A 34 -6.04 6.03 -17.60
C GLU A 34 -7.46 5.85 -17.04
N THR A 35 -7.62 4.99 -16.04
CA THR A 35 -8.95 4.68 -15.45
C THR A 35 -9.37 5.71 -14.41
N VAL A 36 -8.43 6.45 -13.83
CA VAL A 36 -8.68 7.51 -12.85
C VAL A 36 -8.92 8.84 -13.57
N PRO A 37 -10.06 9.53 -13.33
CA PRO A 37 -10.36 10.82 -13.98
C PRO A 37 -9.19 11.81 -13.94
N ALA A 38 -8.85 12.39 -15.09
CA ALA A 38 -7.63 13.18 -15.27
C ALA A 38 -7.62 14.50 -14.46
N ASN A 39 -8.81 15.06 -14.19
CA ASN A 39 -9.00 16.35 -13.53
C ASN A 39 -8.96 16.30 -12.00
N LEU A 40 -8.70 15.14 -11.39
CA LEU A 40 -8.66 15.04 -9.94
C LEU A 40 -7.44 15.71 -9.36
N THR A 41 -7.70 16.52 -8.34
CA THR A 41 -6.69 17.19 -7.54
C THR A 41 -5.87 16.20 -6.69
N PRO A 42 -4.69 16.61 -6.19
CA PRO A 42 -3.93 15.80 -5.22
C PRO A 42 -4.76 15.40 -3.99
N ILE A 43 -5.65 16.28 -3.53
CA ILE A 43 -6.51 16.05 -2.36
C ILE A 43 -7.49 14.92 -2.65
N GLU A 44 -8.18 14.95 -3.80
CA GLU A 44 -9.15 13.92 -4.17
C GLU A 44 -8.47 12.56 -4.43
N LEU A 45 -7.28 12.56 -5.02
CA LEU A 45 -6.49 11.34 -5.19
C LEU A 45 -6.07 10.76 -3.83
N ASN A 46 -5.61 11.59 -2.90
CA ASN A 46 -5.28 11.16 -1.54
C ASN A 46 -6.50 10.63 -0.79
N GLN A 47 -7.67 11.27 -0.92
CA GLN A 47 -8.91 10.78 -0.32
C GLN A 47 -9.29 9.39 -0.85
N ARG A 48 -9.11 9.13 -2.14
CA ARG A 48 -9.34 7.80 -2.71
C ARG A 48 -8.33 6.78 -2.21
N ALA A 49 -7.05 7.15 -2.14
CA ALA A 49 -6.02 6.29 -1.58
C ALA A 49 -6.34 5.89 -0.12
N GLN A 50 -6.76 6.85 0.70
CA GLN A 50 -7.17 6.61 2.09
C GLN A 50 -8.43 5.75 2.18
N ALA A 51 -9.44 5.98 1.33
CA ALA A 51 -10.63 5.11 1.27
C ALA A 51 -10.26 3.65 0.91
N GLU A 52 -9.28 3.44 0.02
CA GLU A 52 -8.78 2.10 -0.26
C GLU A 52 -8.04 1.49 0.94
N LEU A 53 -7.29 2.29 1.72
CA LEU A 53 -6.68 1.82 2.98
C LEU A 53 -7.74 1.42 4.00
N ASP A 54 -8.78 2.23 4.17
CA ASP A 54 -9.91 1.95 5.07
C ASP A 54 -10.63 0.64 4.69
N ASN A 55 -10.69 0.34 3.38
CA ASN A 55 -11.23 -0.90 2.85
C ASN A 55 -10.23 -2.09 2.90
N GLY A 56 -9.00 -1.88 3.41
CA GLY A 56 -7.95 -2.89 3.48
C GLY A 56 -7.22 -3.16 2.14
N SER A 57 -7.52 -2.39 1.10
CA SER A 57 -6.98 -2.53 -0.25
C SER A 57 -5.62 -1.83 -0.41
N LEU A 58 -4.58 -2.33 0.27
CA LEU A 58 -3.22 -1.76 0.23
C LEU A 58 -2.67 -1.60 -1.20
N ARG A 59 -3.04 -2.50 -2.12
CA ARG A 59 -2.59 -2.45 -3.53
C ARG A 59 -3.22 -1.28 -4.28
N ASN A 60 -4.51 -1.04 -4.11
CA ASN A 60 -5.21 0.07 -4.76
C ASN A 60 -4.73 1.41 -4.22
N ALA A 61 -4.58 1.51 -2.89
CA ALA A 61 -4.03 2.70 -2.24
C ALA A 61 -2.64 3.05 -2.78
N LEU A 62 -1.76 2.05 -2.91
CA LEU A 62 -0.42 2.20 -3.48
C LEU A 62 -0.46 2.79 -4.91
N GLU A 63 -1.36 2.28 -5.76
CA GLU A 63 -1.50 2.79 -7.13
C GLU A 63 -2.04 4.22 -7.18
N TYR A 64 -2.99 4.60 -6.31
CA TYR A 64 -3.42 6.00 -6.21
C TYR A 64 -2.27 6.94 -5.83
N TYR A 65 -1.42 6.58 -4.86
CA TYR A 65 -0.26 7.41 -4.51
C TYR A 65 0.78 7.49 -5.62
N LYS A 66 0.99 6.42 -6.38
CA LYS A 66 1.83 6.46 -7.59
C LYS A 66 1.25 7.42 -8.63
N ILE A 67 -0.07 7.46 -8.80
CA ILE A 67 -0.74 8.42 -9.69
C ILE A 67 -0.55 9.87 -9.18
N VAL A 68 -0.61 10.10 -7.86
CA VAL A 68 -0.29 11.42 -7.27
C VAL A 68 1.12 11.86 -7.65
N ILE A 69 2.12 10.98 -7.48
CA ILE A 69 3.51 11.29 -7.86
C ILE A 69 3.63 11.52 -9.37
N LYS A 70 2.95 10.70 -10.19
CA LYS A 70 3.00 10.83 -11.65
C LYS A 70 2.45 12.18 -12.13
N ARG A 71 1.31 12.62 -11.60
CA ARG A 71 0.61 13.84 -12.04
C ARG A 71 1.12 15.12 -11.37
N TYR A 72 1.54 15.01 -10.11
CA TYR A 72 1.80 16.17 -9.24
C TYR A 72 3.15 16.11 -8.52
N GLY A 73 4.02 15.15 -8.87
CA GLY A 73 5.31 14.95 -8.20
C GLY A 73 6.34 16.04 -8.42
N THR A 74 6.08 17.01 -9.29
CA THR A 74 6.91 18.22 -9.43
C THR A 74 6.77 19.13 -8.21
N ASP A 75 5.60 19.16 -7.56
CA ASP A 75 5.43 19.83 -6.27
C ASP A 75 6.06 18.99 -5.16
N ALA A 76 7.08 19.56 -4.51
CA ALA A 76 7.85 18.83 -3.50
C ALA A 76 7.01 18.44 -2.28
N SER A 77 6.01 19.27 -1.91
CA SER A 77 5.11 18.99 -0.79
C SER A 77 4.22 17.78 -1.09
N THR A 78 3.55 17.79 -2.25
CA THR A 78 2.69 16.70 -2.73
C THR A 78 3.46 15.42 -2.92
N ARG A 79 4.66 15.49 -3.54
CA ARG A 79 5.54 14.33 -3.69
C ARG A 79 5.94 13.73 -2.35
N THR A 80 6.40 14.56 -1.42
CA THR A 80 6.83 14.10 -0.08
C THR A 80 5.69 13.43 0.69
N ALA A 81 4.48 13.99 0.60
CA ALA A 81 3.30 13.41 1.20
C ALA A 81 3.02 12.01 0.64
N ALA A 82 2.94 11.87 -0.69
CA ALA A 82 2.63 10.59 -1.34
C ALA A 82 3.74 9.54 -1.11
N GLU A 83 5.02 9.92 -1.19
CA GLU A 83 6.14 9.02 -0.92
C GLU A 83 6.12 8.49 0.52
N TYR A 84 5.78 9.32 1.50
CA TYR A 84 5.62 8.86 2.88
C TYR A 84 4.52 7.80 2.99
N GLU A 85 3.35 8.05 2.39
CA GLU A 85 2.23 7.09 2.43
C GLU A 85 2.59 5.77 1.75
N ILE A 86 3.32 5.80 0.63
CA ILE A 86 3.85 4.60 -0.02
C ILE A 86 4.79 3.83 0.91
N ALA A 87 5.72 4.51 1.58
CA ALA A 87 6.63 3.87 2.51
C ALA A 87 5.88 3.22 3.69
N HIS A 88 4.83 3.87 4.20
CA HIS A 88 3.97 3.32 5.24
C HIS A 88 3.19 2.07 4.76
N ILE A 89 2.73 2.06 3.52
CA ILE A 89 2.14 0.88 2.89
C ILE A 89 3.17 -0.25 2.77
N TYR A 90 4.43 0.03 2.41
CA TYR A 90 5.48 -0.98 2.35
C TYR A 90 5.77 -1.62 3.70
N ILE A 91 5.75 -0.86 4.80
CA ILE A 91 5.79 -1.42 6.16
C ILE A 91 4.63 -2.40 6.37
N SER A 92 3.41 -2.00 6.00
CA SER A 92 2.21 -2.84 6.12
C SER A 92 2.30 -4.13 5.27
N GLN A 93 3.00 -4.06 4.14
CA GLN A 93 3.30 -5.20 3.26
C GLN A 93 4.53 -6.02 3.69
N LYS A 94 5.21 -5.66 4.80
CA LYS A 94 6.49 -6.25 5.25
C LYS A 94 7.64 -6.10 4.24
N LYS A 95 7.55 -5.13 3.34
CA LYS A 95 8.61 -4.72 2.40
C LYS A 95 9.55 -3.75 3.09
N TRP A 96 10.25 -4.26 4.09
CA TRP A 96 11.01 -3.43 5.03
C TRP A 96 12.20 -2.72 4.39
N LEU A 97 12.87 -3.36 3.42
CA LEU A 97 14.02 -2.75 2.75
C LEU A 97 13.59 -1.62 1.81
N GLU A 98 12.48 -1.80 1.10
CA GLU A 98 11.92 -0.76 0.23
C GLU A 98 11.35 0.41 1.04
N ALA A 99 10.70 0.12 2.18
CA ALA A 99 10.27 1.17 3.11
C ALA A 99 11.48 1.95 3.65
N ASP A 100 12.57 1.26 3.99
CA ASP A 100 13.80 1.87 4.51
C ASP A 100 14.38 2.91 3.56
N ASP A 101 14.57 2.52 2.30
CA ASP A 101 15.14 3.38 1.26
C ASP A 101 14.29 4.64 1.06
N MET A 102 12.96 4.48 1.00
CA MET A 102 12.04 5.60 0.82
C MET A 102 12.01 6.54 2.03
N LEU A 103 11.96 5.99 3.25
CA LEU A 103 11.94 6.79 4.48
C LEU A 103 13.23 7.58 4.64
N LYS A 104 14.38 6.96 4.32
CA LYS A 104 15.67 7.64 4.32
C LYS A 104 15.68 8.79 3.33
N ALA A 105 15.23 8.57 2.09
CA ALA A 105 15.17 9.61 1.07
C ALA A 105 14.29 10.81 1.49
N ILE A 106 13.18 10.56 2.19
CA ILE A 106 12.33 11.61 2.75
C ILE A 106 13.08 12.40 3.82
N ILE A 107 13.72 11.71 4.78
CA ILE A 107 14.49 12.35 5.86
C ILE A 107 15.62 13.20 5.28
N ASP A 108 16.41 12.64 4.36
CA ASP A 108 17.52 13.34 3.70
C ASP A 108 17.04 14.63 3.01
N ARG A 109 15.87 14.60 2.36
CA ARG A 109 15.27 15.79 1.73
C ARG A 109 15.02 16.92 2.72
N TYR A 110 14.54 16.61 3.92
CA TYR A 110 14.30 17.60 4.97
C TYR A 110 15.60 18.12 5.60
N GLU A 111 16.61 17.26 5.74
CA GLU A 111 17.89 17.61 6.37
C GLU A 111 18.82 18.40 5.44
N MET A 112 18.61 18.31 4.12
CA MET A 112 19.30 19.10 3.11
C MET A 112 18.57 20.43 2.83
N ALA A 113 19.14 21.28 1.96
CA ALA A 113 18.56 22.56 1.54
C ALA A 113 17.13 22.45 0.92
N GLY A 114 16.67 21.24 0.60
CA GLY A 114 15.34 20.94 0.07
C GLY A 114 14.20 20.87 1.11
N GLY A 115 14.48 21.05 2.40
CA GLY A 115 13.47 21.00 3.46
C GLY A 115 12.67 22.29 3.65
N ALA A 116 13.19 23.43 3.17
CA ALA A 116 12.53 24.72 3.30
C ALA A 116 11.22 24.74 2.50
N GLY A 117 10.09 24.86 3.20
CA GLY A 117 8.75 24.88 2.60
C GLY A 117 7.99 23.55 2.63
N LEU A 118 8.59 22.47 3.16
CA LEU A 118 7.89 21.20 3.35
C LEU A 118 7.15 21.16 4.70
N ALA A 119 6.00 20.49 4.72
CA ALA A 119 5.19 20.35 5.94
C ALA A 119 5.92 19.47 7.00
N PRO A 120 6.25 20.00 8.20
CA PRO A 120 7.07 19.28 9.19
C PRO A 120 6.53 17.91 9.63
N LYS A 121 5.21 17.69 9.49
CA LYS A 121 4.55 16.44 9.90
C LYS A 121 5.18 15.19 9.26
N TYR A 122 5.57 15.26 7.99
CA TYR A 122 6.10 14.08 7.29
C TYR A 122 7.52 13.75 7.72
N LEU A 123 8.31 14.72 8.18
CA LEU A 123 9.62 14.44 8.80
C LEU A 123 9.46 13.66 10.10
N VAL A 124 8.53 14.08 10.96
CA VAL A 124 8.27 13.42 12.25
C VAL A 124 7.82 11.98 12.02
N LEU A 125 6.87 11.79 11.12
CA LEU A 125 6.35 10.46 10.78
C LEU A 125 7.43 9.59 10.13
N ALA A 126 8.17 10.11 9.16
CA ALA A 126 9.24 9.36 8.49
C ALA A 126 10.32 8.90 9.48
N ARG A 127 10.76 9.74 10.42
CA ARG A 127 11.74 9.35 11.44
C ARG A 127 11.22 8.22 12.35
N LYS A 128 9.95 8.29 12.75
CA LYS A 128 9.33 7.25 13.59
C LYS A 128 9.30 5.91 12.87
N ASP A 129 8.83 5.91 11.63
CA ASP A 129 8.72 4.69 10.82
C ASP A 129 10.09 4.18 10.38
N TYR A 130 11.06 5.06 10.13
CA TYR A 130 12.44 4.70 9.81
C TYR A 130 13.10 3.97 10.98
N LYS A 131 12.96 4.49 12.20
CA LYS A 131 13.47 3.83 13.41
C LYS A 131 12.89 2.42 13.56
N ARG A 132 11.55 2.29 13.47
CA ARG A 132 10.87 0.99 13.54
C ARG A 132 11.36 0.02 12.45
N THR A 133 11.59 0.54 11.24
CA THR A 133 12.06 -0.24 10.09
C THR A 133 13.48 -0.74 10.30
N GLN A 134 14.39 0.10 10.79
CA GLN A 134 15.75 -0.29 11.14
C GLN A 134 15.80 -1.37 12.22
N GLU A 135 14.98 -1.23 13.29
CA GLU A 135 14.88 -2.24 14.35
C GLU A 135 14.45 -3.61 13.79
N TYR A 136 13.47 -3.63 12.88
CA TYR A 136 13.01 -4.87 12.24
C TYR A 136 14.09 -5.48 11.33
N ILE A 137 14.71 -4.66 10.47
CA ILE A 137 15.78 -5.10 9.56
C ILE A 137 16.93 -5.74 10.34
N GLN A 138 17.34 -5.12 11.44
CA GLN A 138 18.42 -5.62 12.29
C GLN A 138 18.01 -6.94 12.96
N LYS A 139 16.84 -6.97 13.61
CA LYS A 139 16.34 -8.16 14.31
C LYS A 139 16.23 -9.38 13.39
N HIS A 140 15.86 -9.17 12.13
CA HIS A 140 15.65 -10.23 11.15
C HIS A 140 16.80 -10.42 10.15
N ASN A 141 17.92 -9.72 10.33
CA ASN A 141 19.09 -9.79 9.44
C ASN A 141 18.76 -9.62 7.94
N LEU A 142 17.77 -8.78 7.60
CA LEU A 142 17.19 -8.75 6.26
C LEU A 142 18.21 -8.39 5.16
N ARG A 143 19.14 -7.47 5.46
CA ARG A 143 20.20 -7.07 4.50
C ARG A 143 21.16 -8.23 4.18
N LYS A 144 21.53 -9.03 5.18
CA LYS A 144 22.39 -10.21 4.98
C LYS A 144 21.68 -11.28 4.16
N THR A 145 20.40 -11.50 4.43
CA THR A 145 19.58 -12.45 3.67
C THR A 145 19.46 -12.03 2.20
N LYS A 146 19.20 -10.74 1.93
CA LYS A 146 19.12 -10.19 0.57
C LYS A 146 20.45 -10.35 -0.19
N ALA A 147 21.58 -9.96 0.42
CA ALA A 147 22.90 -10.09 -0.21
C ALA A 147 23.20 -11.55 -0.61
N LYS A 148 22.91 -12.51 0.27
CA LYS A 148 23.10 -13.93 -0.03
C LYS A 148 22.21 -14.43 -1.17
N SER A 149 20.98 -13.92 -1.30
CA SER A 149 20.11 -14.30 -2.43
C SER A 149 20.55 -13.71 -3.77
N GLU A 150 21.20 -12.54 -3.76
CA GLU A 150 21.70 -11.87 -4.98
C GLU A 150 23.00 -12.51 -5.49
N GLU A 151 23.85 -13.06 -4.60
CA GLU A 151 25.05 -13.82 -4.98
C GLU A 151 24.76 -15.19 -5.62
N GLN A 152 23.52 -15.68 -5.53
CA GLN A 152 23.09 -16.99 -6.02
C GLN A 152 22.37 -16.94 -7.38
N VAL A 153 22.26 -15.75 -7.99
CA VAL A 153 21.65 -15.49 -9.31
C VAL A 153 22.75 -15.18 -10.30
#